data_AF-W7CZW5-F1
#
_entry.id   AF-W7CZW5-F1
#
_cell.length_a   1.000
_cell.length_b   1.000
_cell.length_c   1.000
_cell.angle_alpha   90.00
_cell.angle_beta   90.00
_cell.angle_gamma   90.00
#
_symmetry.space_group_name_H-M   'P 1'
#
loop_
_entity.id
_entity.type
_entity.pdbx_description
1 polymer ?
#
loop_
_entity_poly.entity_id
_entity_poly.type
_entity_poly.pdbx_seq_one_letter_code
_entity_poly.pdbx_strand_id
1 'polypeptide(L)'
;MAKSQLLKDFVKNEGNLETILLRLKVILTDLQDETILKWVDGELSGYKEDVPEYRILTGIPIGTFVVNGSVQYTEANVPLSGRMSKEDIETMNCKNKLATTCRIMIVSLLFNL
;
A
#
# COMPACT_ATOMS: atom_id res chain seq x y z
N MET A 1 -29.12 -8.61 -11.96
CA MET A 1 -28.16 -7.80 -12.73
C MET A 1 -26.87 -7.66 -11.93
N ALA A 2 -25.71 -7.90 -12.53
CA ALA A 2 -24.42 -7.83 -11.82
C ALA A 2 -24.12 -6.43 -11.25
N LYS A 3 -24.48 -5.37 -11.98
CA LYS A 3 -24.25 -3.97 -11.59
C LYS A 3 -25.01 -3.58 -10.32
N SER A 4 -26.28 -3.95 -10.21
CA SER A 4 -27.08 -3.65 -9.01
C SER A 4 -26.70 -4.51 -7.81
N GLN A 5 -26.16 -5.72 -8.02
CA GLN A 5 -25.67 -6.55 -6.93
C GLN A 5 -24.36 -5.99 -6.34
N LEU A 6 -23.45 -5.49 -7.17
CA LEU A 6 -22.23 -4.81 -6.68
C LEU A 6 -22.58 -3.63 -5.76
N LEU A 7 -23.52 -2.78 -6.17
CA LEU A 7 -23.93 -1.62 -5.37
C LEU A 7 -24.56 -2.06 -4.04
N LYS A 8 -25.37 -3.12 -4.05
CA LYS A 8 -25.95 -3.69 -2.82
C LYS A 8 -24.87 -4.24 -1.89
N ASP A 9 -23.90 -4.96 -2.41
CA ASP A 9 -22.84 -5.58 -1.62
C ASP A 9 -21.88 -4.50 -1.05
N PHE A 10 -21.61 -3.44 -1.81
CA PHE A 10 -20.85 -2.27 -1.35
C PHE A 10 -21.56 -1.52 -0.23
N VAL A 11 -22.85 -1.20 -0.40
CA VAL A 11 -23.65 -0.48 0.62
C VAL A 11 -23.82 -1.30 1.89
N LYS A 12 -23.88 -2.63 1.78
CA LYS A 12 -23.96 -3.53 2.93
C LYS A 12 -22.63 -3.73 3.65
N ASN A 13 -21.51 -3.28 3.09
CA ASN A 13 -20.14 -3.56 3.56
C ASN A 13 -19.89 -5.09 3.75
N GLU A 14 -20.61 -5.92 2.99
CA GLU A 14 -20.55 -7.37 3.03
C GLU A 14 -19.63 -7.84 1.90
N GLY A 15 -18.31 -7.65 2.06
CA GLY A 15 -17.36 -8.10 1.05
C GLY A 15 -15.90 -7.79 1.36
N ASN A 16 -15.00 -8.67 0.93
CA ASN A 16 -13.56 -8.38 0.87
C ASN A 16 -13.35 -7.26 -0.17
N LEU A 17 -12.57 -6.23 0.19
CA LEU A 17 -12.20 -5.10 -0.66
C LEU A 17 -11.68 -5.55 -2.03
N GLU A 18 -10.90 -6.62 -2.10
CA GLU A 18 -10.38 -7.19 -3.34
C GLU A 18 -11.51 -7.64 -4.28
N THR A 19 -12.51 -8.34 -3.75
CA THR A 19 -13.69 -8.78 -4.51
C THR A 19 -14.51 -7.60 -5.03
N ILE A 20 -14.63 -6.53 -4.23
CA ILE A 20 -15.33 -5.31 -4.62
C ILE A 20 -14.59 -4.63 -5.78
N LEU A 21 -13.27 -4.47 -5.67
CA LEU A 21 -12.42 -3.87 -6.70
C LEU A 21 -12.42 -4.68 -8.01
N LEU A 22 -12.39 -6.02 -7.93
CA LEU A 22 -12.49 -6.88 -9.11
C LEU A 22 -13.82 -6.69 -9.86
N ARG A 23 -14.93 -6.60 -9.14
CA ARG A 23 -16.24 -6.35 -9.75
C ARG A 23 -16.36 -4.94 -10.32
N LEU A 24 -15.79 -3.94 -9.63
CA LEU A 24 -15.67 -2.57 -10.14
C LEU A 24 -14.89 -2.54 -11.45
N LYS A 25 -13.76 -3.26 -11.54
CA LYS A 25 -12.96 -3.38 -12.77
C LYS A 25 -13.79 -3.85 -13.97
N VAL A 26 -14.64 -4.87 -13.78
CA VAL A 26 -15.53 -5.38 -14.84
C VAL A 26 -16.47 -4.27 -15.34
N ILE A 27 -17.08 -3.51 -14.42
CA ILE A 27 -17.98 -2.40 -14.79
C ILE A 27 -17.23 -1.27 -15.49
N LEU A 28 -16.04 -0.90 -15.01
CA LEU A 28 -15.24 0.17 -15.58
C LEU A 28 -14.69 -0.19 -16.96
N THR A 29 -14.43 -1.47 -17.22
CA THR A 29 -14.08 -1.97 -18.56
C THR A 29 -15.20 -1.68 -19.56
N ASP A 30 -16.47 -1.87 -19.17
CA ASP A 30 -17.61 -1.50 -20.01
C ASP A 30 -17.68 0.01 -20.26
N LEU A 31 -17.26 0.83 -19.28
CA LEU A 31 -17.31 2.29 -19.33
C LEU A 31 -16.09 2.93 -20.01
N GLN A 32 -15.09 2.13 -20.38
CA GLN A 32 -13.84 2.56 -21.01
C GLN A 32 -13.10 3.69 -20.26
N ASP A 33 -13.26 3.75 -18.93
CA ASP A 33 -12.54 4.72 -18.10
C ASP A 33 -11.15 4.18 -17.76
N GLU A 34 -10.17 4.49 -18.62
CA GLU A 34 -8.79 4.04 -18.43
C GLU A 34 -8.13 4.57 -17.14
N THR A 35 -8.57 5.73 -16.65
CA THR A 35 -7.97 6.36 -15.47
C THR A 35 -8.30 5.56 -14.23
N ILE A 36 -9.59 5.26 -14.04
CA ILE A 36 -10.03 4.49 -12.88
C ILE A 36 -9.60 3.02 -13.02
N LEU A 37 -9.55 2.47 -14.23
CA LEU A 37 -9.02 1.11 -14.46
C LEU A 37 -7.55 0.98 -14.04
N LYS A 38 -6.69 1.95 -14.41
CA LYS A 38 -5.28 1.99 -13.96
C LYS A 38 -5.17 2.07 -12.44
N TRP A 39 -6.02 2.88 -11.80
CA TRP A 39 -6.08 2.98 -10.35
C TRP A 39 -6.50 1.65 -9.69
N VAL A 40 -7.58 1.02 -10.16
CA VAL A 40 -8.04 -0.28 -9.64
C VAL A 40 -6.96 -1.35 -9.80
N ASP A 41 -6.25 -1.34 -10.93
CA ASP A 41 -5.15 -2.27 -11.19
C ASP A 41 -3.96 -2.03 -10.26
N GLY A 42 -3.62 -0.78 -9.99
CA GLY A 42 -2.62 -0.42 -8.99
C GLY A 42 -3.01 -0.88 -7.57
N GLU A 43 -4.28 -0.73 -7.18
CA GLU A 43 -4.77 -1.19 -5.88
C GLU A 43 -4.76 -2.72 -5.74
N LEU A 44 -5.15 -3.45 -6.78
CA LEU A 44 -5.23 -4.92 -6.78
C LEU A 44 -3.85 -5.59 -6.92
N SER A 45 -2.99 -5.06 -7.79
CA SER A 45 -1.73 -5.71 -8.19
C SER A 45 -0.48 -5.05 -7.61
N GLY A 46 -0.61 -3.84 -7.07
CA GLY A 46 0.50 -2.98 -6.68
C GLY A 46 0.87 -1.99 -7.80
N TYR A 47 1.48 -0.87 -7.42
CA TYR A 47 1.88 0.18 -8.34
C TYR A 47 3.32 -0.06 -8.81
N LYS A 48 3.57 0.05 -10.12
CA LYS A 48 4.92 -0.10 -10.70
C LYS A 48 5.70 1.22 -10.67
N GLU A 49 5.06 2.29 -11.11
CA GLU A 49 5.66 3.61 -11.26
C GLU A 49 5.08 4.57 -10.21
N ASP A 50 4.21 5.47 -10.63
CA ASP A 50 3.58 6.49 -9.81
C ASP A 50 2.53 5.88 -8.90
N VAL A 51 2.55 6.32 -7.65
CA VAL A 51 1.53 6.02 -6.66
C VAL A 51 0.66 7.27 -6.44
N PRO A 52 -0.65 7.10 -6.17
CA PRO A 52 -1.48 8.22 -5.76
C PRO A 52 -0.94 8.94 -4.52
N GLU A 53 -1.21 10.24 -4.38
CA GLU A 53 -0.67 11.05 -3.28
C GLU A 53 -0.98 10.48 -1.88
N TYR A 54 -2.16 9.89 -1.68
CA TYR A 54 -2.54 9.25 -0.42
C TYR A 54 -1.73 7.97 -0.09
N ARG A 55 -0.98 7.42 -1.06
CA ARG A 55 -0.04 6.30 -0.90
C ARG A 55 1.39 6.78 -0.61
N ILE A 56 1.62 8.09 -0.55
CA ILE A 56 2.90 8.70 -0.16
C ILE A 56 2.80 9.03 1.32
N LEU A 57 3.60 8.33 2.14
CA LEU A 57 3.66 8.59 3.58
C LEU A 57 4.88 9.44 3.88
N THR A 58 4.68 10.53 4.61
CA THR A 58 5.77 11.39 5.10
C THR A 58 5.94 11.23 6.60
N GLY A 59 7.15 10.93 7.07
CA GLY A 59 7.39 10.81 8.50
C GLY A 59 8.74 10.23 8.87
N ILE A 60 8.93 10.00 10.16
CA ILE A 60 10.14 9.38 10.71
C ILE A 60 9.88 7.87 10.83
N PRO A 61 10.73 7.00 10.24
CA PRO A 61 10.59 5.56 10.35
C PRO A 61 10.85 5.12 11.79
N ILE A 62 9.85 4.47 12.39
CA ILE A 62 9.93 3.89 13.74
C ILE A 62 9.83 2.38 13.61
N GLY A 63 10.75 1.66 14.24
CA GLY A 63 10.78 0.22 14.13
C GLY A 63 11.68 -0.46 15.14
N THR A 64 11.78 -1.78 14.98
CA THR A 64 12.64 -2.66 15.77
C THR A 64 13.85 -3.08 14.94
N PHE A 65 15.06 -2.72 15.35
CA PHE A 65 16.29 -3.05 14.61
C PHE A 65 17.38 -3.60 15.53
N VAL A 66 18.31 -4.37 14.96
CA VAL A 66 19.47 -4.90 15.68
C VAL A 66 20.73 -4.18 15.22
N VAL A 67 21.50 -3.65 16.17
CA VAL A 67 22.81 -3.03 15.92
C VAL A 67 23.89 -4.04 16.31
N ASN A 68 24.84 -4.26 15.39
CA ASN A 68 26.00 -5.12 15.59
C ASN A 68 25.65 -6.55 16.06
N GLY A 69 24.49 -7.07 15.66
CA GLY A 69 24.02 -8.42 16.02
C GLY A 69 23.77 -8.67 17.51
N SER A 70 23.89 -7.64 18.36
CA SER A 70 23.98 -7.81 19.82
C SER A 70 22.97 -6.96 20.58
N VAL A 71 22.58 -5.80 20.04
CA VAL A 71 21.67 -4.87 20.73
C VAL A 71 20.42 -4.68 19.89
N GLN A 72 19.27 -5.08 20.43
CA GLN A 72 17.97 -4.88 19.81
C GLN A 72 17.31 -3.62 20.37
N TYR A 73 16.94 -2.71 19.49
CA TYR A 73 16.11 -1.55 19.80
C TYR A 73 14.69 -1.83 19.34
N THR A 74 13.69 -1.47 20.15
CA THR A 74 12.26 -1.64 19.84
C THR A 74 11.57 -0.27 19.85
N GLU A 75 10.66 -0.05 18.90
CA GLU A 75 9.89 1.21 18.76
C GLU A 75 10.78 2.47 18.76
N ALA A 76 11.97 2.37 18.17
CA ALA A 76 12.93 3.45 18.10
C ALA A 76 13.01 4.03 16.68
N ASN A 77 13.47 5.29 16.56
CA ASN A 77 13.79 5.90 15.28
C ASN A 77 14.89 5.07 14.60
N VAL A 78 14.59 4.56 13.40
CA VAL A 78 15.51 3.73 12.65
C VAL A 78 16.55 4.63 11.98
N PRO A 79 17.85 4.49 12.29
CA PRO A 79 18.89 5.31 11.69
C PRO A 79 19.14 4.88 10.23
N LEU A 80 18.28 5.35 9.31
CA LEU A 80 18.40 5.08 7.87
C LEU A 80 19.41 6.01 7.17
N SER A 81 19.94 7.02 7.87
CA SER A 81 20.93 7.96 7.36
C SER A 81 22.18 7.21 6.89
N GLY A 82 22.45 7.26 5.57
CA GLY A 82 23.58 6.57 4.93
C GLY A 82 23.24 5.24 4.26
N ARG A 83 21.99 4.76 4.39
CA ARG A 83 21.47 3.59 3.66
C ARG A 83 20.45 3.96 2.59
N MET A 84 19.79 5.11 2.76
CA MET A 84 18.80 5.66 1.85
C MET A 84 19.07 7.15 1.64
N SER A 85 18.56 7.71 0.53
CA SER A 85 18.59 9.15 0.31
C SER A 85 17.71 9.85 1.36
N LYS A 86 17.97 11.13 1.65
CA LYS A 86 17.13 11.89 2.59
C LYS A 86 15.68 11.98 2.11
N GLU A 87 15.50 12.12 0.80
CA GLU A 87 14.20 12.16 0.14
C GLU A 87 13.42 10.85 0.34
N ASP A 88 14.07 9.69 0.20
CA ASP A 88 13.43 8.38 0.40
C ASP A 88 13.16 8.03 1.88
N ILE A 89 13.88 8.68 2.81
CA ILE A 89 13.64 8.53 4.25
C ILE A 89 12.43 9.34 4.68
N GLU A 90 12.29 10.54 4.10
CA GLU A 90 11.20 11.47 4.41
C GLU A 90 9.91 11.13 3.66
N THR A 91 10.00 10.50 2.48
CA THR A 91 8.85 10.10 1.65
C THR A 91 8.90 8.59 1.35
N MET A 92 7.90 7.84 1.82
CA MET A 92 7.80 6.41 1.57
C MET A 92 6.61 6.11 0.65
N ASN A 93 6.91 5.53 -0.52
CA ASN A 93 5.90 5.17 -1.52
C ASN A 93 5.34 3.76 -1.29
N CYS A 94 4.04 3.67 -1.00
CA CYS A 94 3.33 2.43 -0.72
C CYS A 94 2.92 1.65 -1.98
N LYS A 95 3.86 0.94 -2.62
CA LYS A 95 3.60 0.20 -3.88
C LYS A 95 2.86 -1.13 -3.74
N ASN A 96 2.61 -1.61 -2.52
CA ASN A 96 2.04 -2.94 -2.29
C ASN A 96 0.55 -3.06 -2.64
N LYS A 97 0.10 -4.30 -2.88
CA LYS A 97 -1.32 -4.64 -3.05
C LYS A 97 -2.13 -4.20 -1.84
N LEU A 98 -3.26 -3.53 -2.08
CA LEU A 98 -4.23 -3.03 -1.09
C LEU A 98 -3.61 -2.10 -0.01
N ALA A 99 -4.36 -1.09 0.44
CA ALA A 99 -3.85 -0.06 1.36
C ALA A 99 -3.32 -0.62 2.70
N THR A 100 -3.79 -1.80 3.13
CA THR A 100 -3.48 -2.41 4.42
C THR A 100 -1.99 -2.79 4.58
N THR A 101 -1.31 -3.06 3.47
CA THR A 101 0.04 -3.66 3.49
C THR A 101 1.14 -2.63 3.71
N CYS A 102 0.85 -1.32 3.60
CA CYS A 102 1.89 -0.32 3.81
C CYS A 102 2.31 -0.19 5.28
N ARG A 103 1.41 -0.53 6.21
CA ARG A 103 1.73 -0.63 7.65
C ARG A 103 2.73 -1.75 7.96
N ILE A 104 2.81 -2.77 7.10
CA ILE A 104 3.67 -3.96 7.26
C ILE A 104 5.08 -3.71 6.68
N MET A 105 5.23 -2.82 5.68
CA MET A 105 6.53 -2.58 5.05
C MET A 105 7.59 -2.03 6.02
N ILE A 106 7.16 -1.25 7.03
CA ILE A 106 8.03 -0.77 8.11
C ILE A 106 8.61 -1.96 8.90
N VAL A 107 7.83 -3.03 9.09
CA VAL A 107 8.26 -4.21 9.86
C VAL A 107 9.14 -5.15 9.02
N SER A 108 8.84 -5.36 7.74
CA SER A 108 9.55 -6.34 6.91
C SER A 108 10.94 -5.90 6.45
N LEU A 109 11.21 -4.60 6.32
CA LEU A 109 12.56 -4.11 6.02
C LEU A 109 13.57 -4.39 7.15
N LEU A 110 13.08 -4.69 8.35
CA LEU A 110 13.90 -4.87 9.56
C LEU A 110 14.33 -6.32 9.81
N PHE A 111 13.73 -7.30 9.11
CA PHE A 111 14.02 -8.73 9.33
C PHE A 111 15.07 -9.32 8.37
N ASN A 112 15.53 -8.57 7.36
CA ASN A 112 16.58 -9.01 6.42
C ASN A 112 17.88 -8.20 6.53
N LEU A 113 18.10 -7.52 7.66
CA LEU A 113 19.33 -6.79 8.00
C LEU A 113 20.02 -7.42 9.21
#